data_AF-A0A382M0H8-F1
#
_entry.id   AF-A0A382M0H8-F1
#
_cell.length_a   1.000
_cell.length_b   1.000
_cell.length_c   1.000
_cell.angle_alpha   90.00
_cell.angle_beta   90.00
_cell.angle_gamma   90.00
#
_symmetry.space_group_name_H-M   'P 1'
#
loop_
_entity.id
_entity.type
_entity.pdbx_description
1 polymer ?
#
loop_
_entity_poly.entity_id
_entity_poly.type
_entity_poly.pdbx_seq_one_letter_code
_entity_poly.pdbx_strand_id
1 'polypeptide(L)'
;RNIIFLDDGELAVIHPDSYEVRNIKANQIISKDVEEIKYNLEEIEKGGYDHFMMKEINEQAYTVSEAIRGRLNSEEMQVMLGGIYDWVQQILDANHIYITACGTSWHAALIGSYILEELLNVPVKVEYASEFRYRETAVNGDSVVICVSQSGETADTLAAIRKAKEKGALTLGIVNVVGSSIARITHCGVYIHAGPEIGVASTKAFTAQVTVFNLIGLLLAQKKAVHKDIIHKLINDLDSMPNLVQSVLDHGNDIISIAQDFTNVDNFLYLGRGYQFPVALEGALKLKEISYIHAEGYPAAEMKHGPIALIDEAMPVVFIVTERGFDKVMSNIQEVRARGGQIIIITTETSDELQTYSDHIIKVPKVHHCLQSVLTTIPLQLLAYHIAVLK
;
A
#
# COMPACT_ATOMS: atom_id res chain seq x y z
N ARG A 1 0.00 20.49 20.35
CA ARG A 1 -1.16 21.43 20.30
C ARG A 1 -2.35 20.71 20.91
N ASN A 2 -3.19 21.42 21.66
CA ASN A 2 -4.44 20.89 22.20
C ASN A 2 -5.53 20.96 21.13
N ILE A 3 -6.27 19.87 20.95
CA ILE A 3 -7.34 19.77 19.95
C ILE A 3 -8.58 19.10 20.54
N ILE A 4 -9.71 19.32 19.88
CA ILE A 4 -11.00 18.72 20.20
C ILE A 4 -11.61 18.25 18.89
N PHE A 5 -12.02 16.99 18.83
CA PHE A 5 -12.70 16.44 17.66
C PHE A 5 -14.21 16.65 17.78
N LEU A 6 -14.84 17.18 16.75
CA LEU A 6 -16.30 17.25 16.66
C LEU A 6 -16.84 15.97 16.01
N ASP A 7 -17.94 15.45 16.55
CA ASP A 7 -18.67 14.33 15.97
C ASP A 7 -19.79 14.82 15.03
N ASP A 8 -20.33 13.91 14.21
CA ASP A 8 -21.41 14.20 13.27
C ASP A 8 -22.63 14.80 14.01
N GLY A 9 -23.04 16.00 13.59
CA GLY A 9 -24.17 16.71 14.20
C GLY A 9 -23.83 17.54 15.43
N GLU A 10 -22.56 17.80 15.69
CA GLU A 10 -22.10 18.74 16.71
C GLU A 10 -21.78 20.14 16.14
N LEU A 11 -21.94 21.18 16.96
CA LEU A 11 -21.64 22.57 16.67
C LEU A 11 -20.69 23.11 17.75
N ALA A 12 -19.53 23.63 17.35
CA ALA A 12 -18.65 24.38 18.25
C ALA A 12 -18.95 25.88 18.16
N VAL A 13 -19.16 26.51 19.33
CA VAL A 13 -19.23 27.96 19.49
C VAL A 13 -17.93 28.40 20.16
N ILE A 14 -17.17 29.25 19.48
CA ILE A 14 -15.85 29.71 19.94
C ILE A 14 -15.95 31.17 20.39
N HIS A 15 -15.53 31.42 21.61
CA HIS A 15 -15.36 32.75 22.21
C HIS A 15 -13.86 33.06 22.38
N PRO A 16 -13.48 34.32 22.65
CA PRO A 16 -12.07 34.69 22.82
C PRO A 16 -11.32 33.84 23.86
N ASP A 17 -11.99 33.49 24.96
CA ASP A 17 -11.37 32.78 26.10
C ASP A 17 -12.03 31.42 26.43
N SER A 18 -13.00 30.97 25.62
CA SER A 18 -13.73 29.73 25.88
C SER A 18 -14.30 29.11 24.61
N TYR A 19 -14.73 27.86 24.71
CA TYR A 19 -15.51 27.19 23.68
C TYR A 19 -16.65 26.41 24.33
N GLU A 20 -17.70 26.16 23.55
CA GLU A 20 -18.80 25.28 23.92
C GLU A 20 -19.13 24.39 22.73
N VAL A 21 -19.31 23.09 22.95
CA VAL A 21 -19.76 22.15 21.91
C VAL A 21 -21.20 21.75 22.21
N ARG A 22 -22.06 21.74 21.19
CA ARG A 22 -23.48 21.37 21.31
C ARG A 22 -23.88 20.30 20.31
N ASN A 23 -24.80 19.43 20.69
CA ASN A 23 -25.55 18.62 19.73
C ASN A 23 -26.58 19.50 18.99
N ILE A 24 -26.56 19.53 17.66
CA ILE A 24 -27.48 20.35 16.85
C ILE A 24 -28.94 19.92 17.03
N LYS A 25 -29.20 18.60 17.15
CA LYS A 25 -30.58 18.08 17.24
C LYS A 25 -31.15 18.21 18.65
N ALA A 26 -30.37 17.84 19.67
CA ALA A 26 -30.81 17.84 21.06
C ALA A 26 -30.69 19.22 21.73
N ASN A 27 -29.93 20.15 21.13
CA ASN A 27 -29.57 21.44 21.71
C ASN A 27 -28.97 21.32 23.12
N GLN A 28 -28.15 20.30 23.34
CA GLN A 28 -27.48 20.00 24.61
C GLN A 28 -25.98 20.28 24.49
N ILE A 29 -25.39 20.82 25.56
CA ILE A 29 -23.95 21.00 25.67
C ILE A 29 -23.29 19.63 25.85
N ILE A 30 -22.23 19.39 25.08
CA ILE A 30 -21.43 18.17 25.11
C ILE A 30 -20.06 18.52 25.67
N SER A 31 -19.64 17.78 26.71
CA SER A 31 -18.26 17.83 27.19
C SER A 31 -17.37 17.06 26.22
N LYS A 32 -16.27 17.67 25.78
CA LYS A 32 -15.28 17.01 24.92
C LYS A 32 -13.94 16.99 25.63
N ASP A 33 -13.26 15.86 25.55
CA ASP A 33 -11.91 15.73 26.08
C ASP A 33 -10.94 16.46 25.15
N VAL A 34 -10.01 17.20 25.76
CA VAL A 34 -8.95 17.89 25.04
C VAL A 34 -7.80 16.91 24.84
N GLU A 35 -7.49 16.59 23.60
CA GLU A 35 -6.36 15.74 23.26
C GLU A 35 -5.12 16.58 22.92
N GLU A 36 -3.98 16.21 23.48
CA GLU A 36 -2.70 16.81 23.11
C GLU A 36 -2.07 16.01 21.95
N ILE A 37 -2.04 16.61 20.76
CA ILE A 37 -1.26 16.05 19.65
C ILE A 37 0.17 16.60 19.72
N LYS A 38 1.12 15.68 19.84
CA LYS A 38 2.55 15.92 19.62
C LYS A 38 2.77 16.07 18.12
N TYR A 39 3.00 17.30 17.67
CA TYR A 39 3.25 17.65 16.28
C TYR A 39 4.73 18.03 16.17
N ASN A 40 5.51 17.34 15.34
CA ASN A 40 6.85 17.80 14.99
C ASN A 40 6.78 18.60 13.68
N LEU A 41 7.18 19.88 13.73
CA LEU A 41 7.19 20.77 12.56
C LEU A 41 8.13 20.25 11.46
N GLU A 42 9.21 19.57 11.83
CA GLU A 42 10.19 19.02 10.88
C GLU A 42 9.57 17.97 9.94
N GLU A 43 8.55 17.23 10.40
CA GLU A 43 7.90 16.19 9.59
C GLU A 43 7.12 16.75 8.39
N ILE A 44 6.66 18.00 8.49
CA ILE A 44 5.88 18.71 7.46
C ILE A 44 6.72 19.68 6.62
N GLU A 45 8.03 19.72 6.83
CA GLU A 45 8.96 20.48 6.00
C GLU A 45 9.55 19.62 4.89
N LYS A 46 10.05 20.24 3.82
CA LYS A 46 10.68 19.52 2.70
C LYS A 46 12.08 18.97 3.03
N GLY A 47 12.70 19.36 4.14
CA GLY A 47 13.96 18.77 4.61
C GLY A 47 15.12 18.79 3.61
N GLY A 48 15.18 19.79 2.72
CA GLY A 48 16.22 19.90 1.69
C GLY A 48 15.91 19.24 0.34
N TYR A 49 14.75 18.60 0.19
CA TYR A 49 14.27 18.07 -1.10
C TYR A 49 13.46 19.12 -1.88
N ASP A 50 13.46 19.03 -3.21
CA ASP A 50 12.69 19.95 -4.07
C ASP A 50 11.17 19.77 -3.90
N HIS A 51 10.73 18.54 -3.69
CA HIS A 51 9.32 18.14 -3.60
C HIS A 51 9.08 17.21 -2.41
N PHE A 52 7.89 17.31 -1.80
CA PHE A 52 7.46 16.40 -0.74
C PHE A 52 7.49 14.94 -1.20
N MET A 53 7.06 14.65 -2.43
CA MET A 53 7.08 13.27 -2.95
C MET A 53 8.50 12.66 -2.93
N MET A 54 9.53 13.42 -3.33
CA MET A 54 10.92 12.92 -3.29
C MET A 54 11.40 12.73 -1.84
N LYS A 55 11.08 13.66 -0.93
CA LYS A 55 11.33 13.47 0.51
C LYS A 55 10.69 12.17 1.00
N GLU A 56 9.41 11.99 0.73
CA GLU A 56 8.60 10.88 1.23
C GLU A 56 9.04 9.54 0.64
N ILE A 57 9.50 9.50 -0.63
CA ILE A 57 10.14 8.31 -1.22
C ILE A 57 11.40 7.95 -0.44
N ASN A 58 12.25 8.93 -0.13
CA ASN A 58 13.51 8.70 0.61
C ASN A 58 13.30 8.41 2.10
N GLU A 59 12.16 8.77 2.67
CA GLU A 59 11.80 8.43 4.05
C GLU A 59 11.38 6.97 4.24
N GLN A 60 11.20 6.20 3.15
CA GLN A 60 10.60 4.86 3.22
C GLN A 60 11.39 3.87 4.07
N ALA A 61 12.72 3.97 4.13
CA ALA A 61 13.52 3.12 5.00
C ALA A 61 13.15 3.36 6.48
N TYR A 62 13.03 4.63 6.87
CA TYR A 62 12.63 5.04 8.20
C TYR A 62 11.17 4.66 8.49
N THR A 63 10.24 4.92 7.57
CA THR A 63 8.81 4.68 7.81
C THR A 63 8.49 3.19 7.87
N VAL A 64 9.20 2.35 7.12
CA VAL A 64 9.12 0.88 7.25
C VAL A 64 9.67 0.44 8.61
N SER A 65 10.76 1.05 9.09
CA SER A 65 11.27 0.79 10.45
C SER A 65 10.24 1.16 11.52
N GLU A 66 9.59 2.32 11.42
CA GLU A 66 8.52 2.73 12.35
C GLU A 66 7.30 1.81 12.30
N ALA A 67 6.93 1.31 11.11
CA ALA A 67 5.84 0.35 10.96
C ALA A 67 6.13 -0.99 11.68
N ILE A 68 7.41 -1.36 11.83
CA ILE A 68 7.90 -2.60 12.47
C ILE A 68 8.19 -2.39 13.97
N ARG A 69 8.61 -1.19 14.37
CA ARG A 69 9.10 -0.87 15.72
C ARG A 69 8.13 -1.32 16.81
N GLY A 70 8.65 -2.14 17.73
CA GLY A 70 7.88 -2.67 18.87
C GLY A 70 6.82 -3.72 18.50
N ARG A 71 6.74 -4.13 17.24
CA ARG A 71 5.76 -5.12 16.72
C ARG A 71 6.40 -6.40 16.22
N LEU A 72 7.70 -6.38 15.98
CA LEU A 72 8.49 -7.52 15.56
C LEU A 72 9.61 -7.75 16.57
N ASN A 73 9.75 -8.98 17.04
CA ASN A 73 10.90 -9.46 17.79
C ASN A 73 11.55 -10.59 16.99
N SER A 74 12.65 -10.30 16.30
CA SER A 74 13.37 -11.27 15.48
C SER A 74 14.16 -12.29 16.31
N GLU A 75 14.58 -11.95 17.53
CA GLU A 75 15.28 -12.88 18.43
C GLU A 75 14.33 -13.99 18.92
N GLU A 76 13.11 -13.61 19.32
CA GLU A 76 12.09 -14.55 19.79
C GLU A 76 11.21 -15.11 18.65
N MET A 77 11.41 -14.64 17.42
CA MET A 77 10.56 -14.93 16.26
C MET A 77 9.08 -14.65 16.56
N GLN A 78 8.74 -13.47 17.06
CA GLN A 78 7.37 -13.10 17.44
C GLN A 78 6.90 -11.81 16.76
N VAL A 79 5.62 -11.79 16.39
CA VAL A 79 4.91 -10.59 15.97
C VAL A 79 3.84 -10.24 17.00
N MET A 80 3.73 -8.96 17.35
CA MET A 80 2.71 -8.45 18.27
C MET A 80 2.09 -7.17 17.70
N LEU A 81 0.76 -7.16 17.62
CA LEU A 81 -0.01 -5.98 17.20
C LEU A 81 -1.06 -5.69 18.26
N GLY A 82 -0.72 -4.80 19.21
CA GLY A 82 -1.58 -4.50 20.37
C GLY A 82 -3.00 -4.06 19.98
N GLY A 83 -3.14 -3.27 18.92
CA GLY A 83 -4.44 -2.76 18.46
C GLY A 83 -5.40 -3.80 17.90
N ILE A 84 -4.95 -5.04 17.66
CA ILE A 84 -5.79 -6.16 17.21
C ILE A 84 -5.67 -7.41 18.09
N TYR A 85 -4.86 -7.37 19.15
CA TYR A 85 -4.51 -8.56 19.96
C TYR A 85 -5.73 -9.27 20.52
N ASP A 86 -6.66 -8.51 21.11
CA ASP A 86 -7.90 -9.04 21.70
C ASP A 86 -8.91 -9.57 20.66
N TRP A 87 -8.68 -9.26 19.39
CA TRP A 87 -9.56 -9.59 18.27
C TRP A 87 -9.04 -10.73 17.40
N VAL A 88 -7.80 -11.20 17.63
CA VAL A 88 -7.13 -12.24 16.84
C VAL A 88 -8.00 -13.48 16.65
N GLN A 89 -8.63 -13.97 17.72
CA GLN A 89 -9.43 -15.20 17.63
C GLN A 89 -10.67 -14.99 16.75
N GLN A 90 -11.37 -13.87 16.89
CA GLN A 90 -12.52 -13.54 16.04
C GLN A 90 -12.11 -13.35 14.57
N ILE A 91 -10.91 -12.83 14.31
CA ILE A 91 -10.38 -12.72 12.94
C ILE A 91 -10.11 -14.11 12.35
N LEU A 92 -9.55 -15.04 13.13
CA LEU A 92 -9.26 -16.41 12.70
C LEU A 92 -10.51 -17.26 12.51
N ASP A 93 -11.56 -17.00 13.29
CA ASP A 93 -12.85 -17.71 13.22
C ASP A 93 -13.75 -17.20 12.07
N ALA A 94 -13.37 -16.11 11.40
CA ALA A 94 -14.14 -15.53 10.33
C ALA A 94 -14.21 -16.43 9.10
N ASN A 95 -15.41 -16.60 8.54
CA ASN A 95 -15.61 -17.41 7.33
C ASN A 95 -15.15 -16.67 6.07
N HIS A 96 -15.23 -15.34 6.09
CA HIS A 96 -14.92 -14.47 4.97
C HIS A 96 -14.21 -13.20 5.44
N ILE A 97 -13.13 -12.85 4.75
CA ILE A 97 -12.44 -11.57 4.94
C ILE A 97 -12.72 -10.68 3.73
N TYR A 98 -13.21 -9.48 3.98
CA TYR A 98 -13.34 -8.43 2.97
C TYR A 98 -12.30 -7.34 3.26
N ILE A 99 -11.68 -6.81 2.22
CA ILE A 99 -10.81 -5.63 2.32
C ILE A 99 -11.38 -4.54 1.42
N THR A 100 -11.51 -3.32 1.95
CA THR A 100 -12.06 -2.19 1.19
C THR A 100 -11.23 -0.92 1.32
N ALA A 101 -10.99 -0.27 0.18
CA ALA A 101 -10.16 0.92 0.08
C ALA A 101 -10.39 1.63 -1.27
N CYS A 102 -9.68 2.74 -1.49
CA CYS A 102 -9.65 3.48 -2.76
C CYS A 102 -8.20 3.74 -3.21
N GLY A 103 -7.98 3.87 -4.52
CA GLY A 103 -6.68 4.28 -5.10
C GLY A 103 -5.50 3.40 -4.67
N THR A 104 -4.36 4.02 -4.35
CA THR A 104 -3.14 3.34 -3.87
C THR A 104 -3.40 2.41 -2.68
N SER A 105 -4.28 2.78 -1.73
CA SER A 105 -4.63 1.90 -0.60
C SER A 105 -5.39 0.65 -1.04
N TRP A 106 -6.10 0.68 -2.16
CA TRP A 106 -6.72 -0.49 -2.78
C TRP A 106 -5.68 -1.41 -3.43
N HIS A 107 -4.60 -0.87 -4.02
CA HIS A 107 -3.48 -1.70 -4.48
C HIS A 107 -2.77 -2.41 -3.32
N ALA A 108 -2.55 -1.72 -2.19
CA ALA A 108 -2.02 -2.35 -0.99
C ALA A 108 -2.96 -3.45 -0.46
N ALA A 109 -4.27 -3.23 -0.52
CA ALA A 109 -5.27 -4.22 -0.15
C ALA A 109 -5.24 -5.48 -1.03
N LEU A 110 -4.99 -5.37 -2.34
CA LEU A 110 -4.78 -6.53 -3.21
C LEU A 110 -3.59 -7.37 -2.76
N ILE A 111 -2.46 -6.73 -2.44
CA ILE A 111 -1.29 -7.42 -1.89
C ILE A 111 -1.66 -8.09 -0.57
N GLY A 112 -2.32 -7.37 0.33
CA GLY A 112 -2.83 -7.87 1.60
C GLY A 112 -3.73 -9.09 1.45
N SER A 113 -4.59 -9.13 0.45
CA SER A 113 -5.45 -10.29 0.21
C SER A 113 -4.67 -11.55 -0.13
N TYR A 114 -3.62 -11.45 -0.95
CA TYR A 114 -2.78 -12.60 -1.26
C TYR A 114 -2.03 -13.09 -0.02
N ILE A 115 -1.51 -12.17 0.81
CA ILE A 115 -0.84 -12.51 2.07
C ILE A 115 -1.77 -13.29 2.98
N LEU A 116 -2.96 -12.75 3.24
CA LEU A 116 -3.93 -13.33 4.17
C LEU A 116 -4.48 -14.66 3.63
N GLU A 117 -4.80 -14.73 2.34
CA GLU A 117 -5.29 -15.97 1.72
C GLU A 117 -4.22 -17.08 1.74
N GLU A 118 -2.97 -16.76 1.37
CA GLU A 118 -1.88 -17.74 1.33
C GLU A 118 -1.48 -18.25 2.73
N LEU A 119 -1.47 -17.37 3.74
CA LEU A 119 -1.07 -17.74 5.10
C LEU A 119 -2.19 -18.36 5.93
N LEU A 120 -3.44 -17.95 5.70
CA LEU A 120 -4.59 -18.39 6.51
C LEU A 120 -5.46 -19.43 5.82
N ASN A 121 -5.36 -19.58 4.49
CA ASN A 121 -6.24 -20.43 3.69
C ASN A 121 -7.74 -20.09 3.91
N VAL A 122 -8.06 -18.80 3.91
CA VAL A 122 -9.42 -18.26 4.05
C VAL A 122 -9.70 -17.36 2.84
N PRO A 123 -10.90 -17.40 2.23
CA PRO A 123 -11.23 -16.53 1.11
C PRO A 123 -11.14 -15.05 1.50
N VAL A 124 -10.37 -14.28 0.72
CA VAL A 124 -10.24 -12.84 0.90
C VAL A 124 -10.71 -12.11 -0.34
N LYS A 125 -11.67 -11.19 -0.18
CA LYS A 125 -12.20 -10.39 -1.28
C LYS A 125 -11.81 -8.93 -1.12
N VAL A 126 -11.25 -8.32 -2.17
CA VAL A 126 -10.92 -6.89 -2.19
C VAL A 126 -11.90 -6.13 -3.06
N GLU A 127 -12.43 -5.01 -2.56
CA GLU A 127 -13.42 -4.21 -3.29
C GLU A 127 -13.16 -2.72 -3.14
N TYR A 128 -13.37 -1.97 -4.24
CA TYR A 128 -13.43 -0.52 -4.18
C TYR A 128 -14.51 -0.09 -3.18
N ALA A 129 -14.17 0.82 -2.27
CA ALA A 129 -15.10 1.25 -1.24
C ALA A 129 -16.36 1.92 -1.81
N SER A 130 -16.20 2.66 -2.91
CA SER A 130 -17.30 3.26 -3.67
C SER A 130 -18.31 2.21 -4.15
N GLU A 131 -17.86 1.06 -4.63
CA GLU A 131 -18.76 0.00 -5.07
C GLU A 131 -19.35 -0.78 -3.89
N PHE A 132 -18.54 -1.07 -2.89
CA PHE A 132 -18.94 -1.84 -1.70
C PHE A 132 -20.09 -1.14 -0.95
N ARG A 133 -20.04 0.19 -0.81
CA ARG A 133 -21.08 0.94 -0.08
C ARG A 133 -22.44 0.89 -0.78
N TYR A 134 -22.50 0.87 -2.11
CA TYR A 134 -23.77 0.96 -2.85
C TYR A 134 -24.37 -0.41 -3.21
N ARG A 135 -23.57 -1.43 -3.51
CA ARG A 135 -24.09 -2.75 -3.89
C ARG A 135 -24.52 -3.57 -2.69
N GLU A 136 -25.44 -4.52 -2.86
CA GLU A 136 -25.67 -5.51 -1.79
C GLU A 136 -24.47 -6.47 -1.66
N THR A 137 -24.08 -6.71 -0.41
CA THR A 137 -22.92 -7.50 -0.04
C THR A 137 -23.33 -8.64 0.88
N ALA A 138 -22.64 -9.78 0.79
CA ALA A 138 -22.84 -10.94 1.66
C ALA A 138 -22.16 -10.79 3.04
N VAL A 139 -21.77 -9.56 3.41
CA VAL A 139 -21.18 -9.24 4.71
C VAL A 139 -22.22 -9.43 5.80
N ASN A 140 -21.82 -10.08 6.90
CA ASN A 140 -22.66 -10.42 8.05
C ASN A 140 -21.80 -10.52 9.33
N GLY A 141 -22.39 -11.01 10.42
CA GLY A 141 -21.70 -11.19 11.71
C GLY A 141 -20.52 -12.17 11.71
N ASP A 142 -20.42 -13.06 10.71
CA ASP A 142 -19.32 -14.02 10.57
C ASP A 142 -18.20 -13.50 9.65
N SER A 143 -18.29 -12.23 9.25
CA SER A 143 -17.35 -11.58 8.34
C SER A 143 -16.41 -10.64 9.09
N VAL A 144 -15.17 -10.54 8.59
CA VAL A 144 -14.24 -9.45 8.95
C VAL A 144 -14.15 -8.49 7.78
N VAL A 145 -14.31 -7.19 8.04
CA VAL A 145 -14.11 -6.14 7.04
C VAL A 145 -12.93 -5.26 7.45
N ILE A 146 -11.84 -5.40 6.71
CA ILE A 146 -10.64 -4.58 6.84
C ILE A 146 -10.80 -3.35 5.93
N CYS A 147 -10.53 -2.16 6.44
CA CYS A 147 -10.36 -0.97 5.61
C CYS A 147 -8.94 -0.46 5.63
N VAL A 148 -8.52 0.12 4.50
CA VAL A 148 -7.20 0.72 4.35
C VAL A 148 -7.36 2.16 3.91
N SER A 149 -6.80 3.10 4.66
CA SER A 149 -6.84 4.52 4.31
C SER A 149 -5.68 5.25 4.97
N GLN A 150 -4.86 5.94 4.16
CA GLN A 150 -3.81 6.80 4.70
C GLN A 150 -4.41 7.87 5.63
N SER A 151 -5.40 8.62 5.16
CA SER A 151 -5.96 9.74 5.93
C SER A 151 -6.88 9.30 7.06
N GLY A 152 -7.50 8.12 6.93
CA GLY A 152 -8.57 7.67 7.82
C GLY A 152 -9.88 8.46 7.64
N GLU A 153 -9.97 9.29 6.60
CA GLU A 153 -11.10 10.20 6.33
C GLU A 153 -11.73 10.00 4.94
N THR A 154 -11.25 9.03 4.15
CA THR A 154 -11.80 8.75 2.81
C THR A 154 -13.29 8.40 2.90
N ALA A 155 -14.15 9.28 2.37
CA ALA A 155 -15.60 9.23 2.59
C ALA A 155 -16.25 7.89 2.18
N ASP A 156 -15.85 7.34 1.03
CA ASP A 156 -16.38 6.05 0.57
C ASP A 156 -15.95 4.90 1.48
N THR A 157 -14.68 4.89 1.91
CA THR A 157 -14.15 3.89 2.87
C THR A 157 -14.85 3.99 4.22
N LEU A 158 -15.07 5.22 4.73
CA LEU A 158 -15.81 5.45 5.97
C LEU A 158 -17.26 4.95 5.86
N ALA A 159 -17.93 5.23 4.74
CA ALA A 159 -19.29 4.75 4.49
C ALA A 159 -19.36 3.22 4.37
N ALA A 160 -18.38 2.59 3.71
CA ALA A 160 -18.28 1.14 3.62
C ALA A 160 -18.13 0.46 4.99
N ILE A 161 -17.31 1.04 5.89
CA ILE A 161 -17.16 0.52 7.26
C ILE A 161 -18.41 0.72 8.10
N ARG A 162 -19.09 1.87 8.01
CA ARG A 162 -20.38 2.09 8.70
C ARG A 162 -21.39 1.00 8.31
N LYS A 163 -21.54 0.75 7.00
CA LYS A 163 -22.39 -0.33 6.47
C LYS A 163 -21.99 -1.72 6.97
N ALA A 164 -20.69 -2.04 6.97
CA ALA A 164 -20.20 -3.33 7.47
C ALA A 164 -20.54 -3.54 8.94
N LYS A 165 -20.35 -2.49 9.76
CA LYS A 165 -20.68 -2.49 11.19
C LYS A 165 -22.18 -2.64 11.44
N GLU A 166 -23.02 -1.96 10.66
CA GLU A 166 -24.48 -2.12 10.70
C GLU A 166 -24.93 -3.55 10.37
N LYS A 167 -24.20 -4.25 9.49
CA LYS A 167 -24.41 -5.67 9.17
C LYS A 167 -23.80 -6.63 10.22
N GLY A 168 -23.25 -6.11 11.31
CA GLY A 168 -22.71 -6.88 12.44
C GLY A 168 -21.29 -7.42 12.24
N ALA A 169 -20.61 -7.08 11.16
CA ALA A 169 -19.25 -7.58 10.89
C ALA A 169 -18.22 -6.98 11.85
N LEU A 170 -17.17 -7.76 12.13
CA LEU A 170 -15.97 -7.22 12.78
C LEU A 170 -15.28 -6.25 11.81
N THR A 171 -14.85 -5.09 12.28
CA THR A 171 -14.25 -4.04 11.45
C THR A 171 -12.87 -3.67 11.95
N LEU A 172 -11.89 -3.71 11.05
CA LEU A 172 -10.48 -3.46 11.33
C LEU A 172 -9.98 -2.30 10.47
N GLY A 173 -9.38 -1.28 11.09
CA GLY A 173 -8.79 -0.13 10.39
C GLY A 173 -7.27 -0.24 10.25
N ILE A 174 -6.76 -0.18 9.02
CA ILE A 174 -5.34 0.07 8.74
C ILE A 174 -5.21 1.52 8.29
N VAL A 175 -4.72 2.38 9.18
CA VAL A 175 -4.74 3.84 9.01
C VAL A 175 -3.43 4.50 9.42
N ASN A 176 -3.16 5.72 8.97
CA ASN A 176 -1.97 6.46 9.39
C ASN A 176 -2.26 7.51 10.47
N VAL A 177 -3.37 8.23 10.32
CA VAL A 177 -3.70 9.38 11.18
C VAL A 177 -4.37 8.91 12.47
N VAL A 178 -3.70 9.18 13.59
CA VAL A 178 -4.21 8.90 14.94
C VAL A 178 -5.47 9.71 15.19
N GLY A 179 -6.47 9.03 15.74
CA GLY A 179 -7.75 9.65 16.06
C GLY A 179 -8.59 10.02 14.84
N SER A 180 -8.26 9.58 13.62
CA SER A 180 -9.11 9.77 12.43
C SER A 180 -10.48 9.09 12.56
N SER A 181 -11.45 9.52 11.75
CA SER A 181 -12.83 9.01 11.78
C SER A 181 -12.89 7.49 11.63
N ILE A 182 -12.14 6.91 10.68
CA ILE A 182 -12.05 5.45 10.52
C ILE A 182 -11.49 4.81 11.79
N ALA A 183 -10.40 5.34 12.36
CA ALA A 183 -9.77 4.80 13.56
C ALA A 183 -10.74 4.76 14.75
N ARG A 184 -11.59 5.80 14.90
CA ARG A 184 -12.57 5.89 15.99
C ARG A 184 -13.74 4.92 15.83
N ILE A 185 -14.18 4.64 14.59
CA ILE A 185 -15.40 3.84 14.37
C ILE A 185 -15.15 2.33 14.22
N THR A 186 -13.95 1.92 13.82
CA THR A 186 -13.59 0.50 13.70
C THR A 186 -13.49 -0.16 15.08
N HIS A 187 -13.74 -1.47 15.17
CA HIS A 187 -13.61 -2.21 16.43
C HIS A 187 -12.16 -2.34 16.88
N CYS A 188 -11.26 -2.52 15.93
CA CYS A 188 -9.82 -2.68 16.16
C CYS A 188 -9.03 -2.10 14.99
N GLY A 189 -7.71 -2.00 15.11
CA GLY A 189 -6.91 -1.44 14.02
C GLY A 189 -5.41 -1.42 14.26
N VAL A 190 -4.68 -1.04 13.21
CA VAL A 190 -3.23 -0.90 13.22
C VAL A 190 -2.86 0.41 12.57
N TYR A 191 -2.12 1.25 13.30
CA TYR A 191 -1.53 2.45 12.75
C TYR A 191 -0.29 2.12 11.93
N ILE A 192 -0.16 2.62 10.70
CA ILE A 192 1.01 2.34 9.86
C ILE A 192 2.27 3.13 10.28
N HIS A 193 2.09 4.22 11.04
CA HIS A 193 3.17 5.10 11.53
C HIS A 193 4.13 5.59 10.43
N ALA A 194 3.58 5.99 9.27
CA ALA A 194 4.37 6.57 8.19
C ALA A 194 4.66 8.09 8.39
N GLY A 195 4.16 8.68 9.48
CA GLY A 195 4.15 10.13 9.69
C GLY A 195 3.26 10.86 8.67
N PRO A 196 3.16 12.20 8.73
CA PRO A 196 2.41 12.99 7.75
C PRO A 196 2.88 12.72 6.32
N GLU A 197 1.95 12.51 5.39
CA GLU A 197 2.21 12.43 3.95
C GLU A 197 1.49 13.61 3.31
N ILE A 198 2.28 14.53 2.74
CA ILE A 198 1.87 15.81 2.17
C ILE A 198 1.81 15.71 0.64
N GLY A 199 2.65 14.86 0.02
CA GLY A 199 2.56 14.55 -1.40
C GLY A 199 1.18 14.04 -1.78
N VAL A 200 0.66 14.50 -2.92
CA VAL A 200 -0.66 14.06 -3.42
C VAL A 200 -0.62 12.58 -3.80
N ALA A 201 0.45 12.15 -4.49
CA ALA A 201 0.66 10.76 -4.83
C ALA A 201 1.25 10.03 -3.62
N SER A 202 0.50 9.07 -3.07
CA SER A 202 0.93 8.30 -1.91
C SER A 202 2.18 7.45 -2.23
N THR A 203 3.14 7.39 -1.30
CA THR A 203 4.41 6.69 -1.45
C THR A 203 4.74 5.86 -0.21
N LYS A 204 5.23 6.50 0.85
CA LYS A 204 5.58 5.86 2.12
C LYS A 204 4.39 5.23 2.82
N ALA A 205 3.19 5.77 2.66
CA ALA A 205 2.01 5.12 3.22
C ALA A 205 1.69 3.80 2.51
N PHE A 206 1.93 3.67 1.21
CA PHE A 206 1.74 2.40 0.49
C PHE A 206 2.68 1.30 1.03
N THR A 207 3.98 1.58 1.10
CA THR A 207 4.96 0.60 1.58
C THR A 207 4.74 0.26 3.04
N ALA A 208 4.38 1.24 3.89
CA ALA A 208 4.00 0.98 5.28
C ALA A 208 2.70 0.15 5.41
N GLN A 209 1.70 0.35 4.55
CA GLN A 209 0.49 -0.47 4.51
C GLN A 209 0.80 -1.93 4.14
N VAL A 210 1.63 -2.16 3.13
CA VAL A 210 2.07 -3.51 2.73
C VAL A 210 2.86 -4.19 3.86
N THR A 211 3.74 -3.45 4.55
CA THR A 211 4.46 -3.92 5.74
C THR A 211 3.49 -4.32 6.86
N VAL A 212 2.49 -3.50 7.15
CA VAL A 212 1.47 -3.81 8.16
C VAL A 212 0.64 -5.04 7.77
N PHE A 213 0.28 -5.22 6.50
CA PHE A 213 -0.38 -6.46 6.06
C PHE A 213 0.48 -7.70 6.30
N ASN A 214 1.79 -7.62 6.06
CA ASN A 214 2.71 -8.71 6.38
C ASN A 214 2.75 -9.00 7.90
N LEU A 215 2.79 -7.96 8.74
CA LEU A 215 2.71 -8.13 10.21
C LEU A 215 1.40 -8.77 10.66
N ILE A 216 0.26 -8.34 10.10
CA ILE A 216 -1.05 -8.93 10.41
C ILE A 216 -1.07 -10.40 9.99
N GLY A 217 -0.65 -10.70 8.75
CA GLY A 217 -0.58 -12.07 8.25
C GLY A 217 0.30 -12.98 9.11
N LEU A 218 1.49 -12.50 9.50
CA LEU A 218 2.41 -13.22 10.37
C LEU A 218 1.81 -13.47 11.76
N LEU A 219 1.23 -12.46 12.41
CA LEU A 219 0.58 -12.61 13.71
C LEU A 219 -0.51 -13.69 13.66
N LEU A 220 -1.38 -13.64 12.66
CA LEU A 220 -2.48 -14.58 12.50
C LEU A 220 -1.97 -16.00 12.19
N ALA A 221 -0.96 -16.13 11.32
CA ALA A 221 -0.35 -17.42 10.99
C ALA A 221 0.35 -18.06 12.20
N GLN A 222 1.05 -17.25 13.03
CA GLN A 222 1.65 -17.71 14.28
C GLN A 222 0.61 -18.23 15.26
N LYS A 223 -0.52 -17.53 15.37
CA LYS A 223 -1.63 -17.91 16.27
C LYS A 223 -2.36 -19.16 15.79
N LYS A 224 -2.42 -19.39 14.48
CA LYS A 224 -2.92 -20.63 13.87
C LYS A 224 -1.89 -21.78 13.93
N ALA A 225 -0.64 -21.51 14.34
CA ALA A 225 0.47 -22.47 14.42
C ALA A 225 0.77 -23.18 13.09
N VAL A 226 0.68 -22.46 11.97
CA VAL A 226 0.97 -22.96 10.62
C VAL A 226 2.28 -22.38 10.08
N HIS A 227 2.86 -23.01 9.06
CA HIS A 227 3.96 -22.43 8.25
C HIS A 227 5.20 -21.95 9.03
N LYS A 228 5.59 -22.62 10.13
CA LYS A 228 6.66 -22.17 11.04
C LYS A 228 7.97 -21.73 10.34
N ASP A 229 8.49 -22.54 9.42
CA ASP A 229 9.75 -22.24 8.71
C ASP A 229 9.63 -21.00 7.81
N ILE A 230 8.47 -20.85 7.15
CA ILE A 230 8.16 -19.69 6.32
C ILE A 230 8.03 -18.43 7.19
N ILE A 231 7.36 -18.53 8.34
CA ILE A 231 7.21 -17.43 9.31
C ILE A 231 8.57 -16.93 9.80
N HIS A 232 9.47 -17.84 10.19
CA HIS A 232 10.81 -17.44 10.65
C HIS A 232 11.60 -16.72 9.55
N LYS A 233 11.55 -17.23 8.31
CA LYS A 233 12.17 -16.57 7.17
C LYS A 233 11.58 -15.18 6.94
N LEU A 234 10.26 -15.07 6.97
CA LEU A 234 9.56 -13.79 6.79
C LEU A 234 9.89 -12.77 7.87
N ILE A 235 10.00 -13.20 9.12
CA ILE A 235 10.39 -12.34 10.23
C ILE A 235 11.81 -11.79 10.00
N ASN A 236 12.76 -12.62 9.59
CA ASN A 236 14.13 -12.19 9.30
C ASN A 236 14.22 -11.23 8.11
N ASP A 237 13.51 -11.56 7.02
CA ASP A 237 13.44 -10.71 5.82
C ASP A 237 12.79 -9.36 6.16
N LEU A 238 11.75 -9.36 7.01
CA LEU A 238 11.06 -8.15 7.44
C LEU A 238 11.92 -7.30 8.38
N ASP A 239 12.66 -7.90 9.31
CA ASP A 239 13.61 -7.22 10.19
C ASP A 239 14.71 -6.51 9.39
N SER A 240 15.15 -7.15 8.29
CA SER A 240 16.15 -6.59 7.37
C SER A 240 15.57 -5.55 6.40
N MET A 241 14.25 -5.42 6.30
CA MET A 241 13.57 -4.62 5.27
C MET A 241 13.99 -3.15 5.24
N PRO A 242 14.13 -2.42 6.37
CA PRO A 242 14.57 -1.03 6.34
C PRO A 242 15.91 -0.84 5.62
N ASN A 243 16.87 -1.72 5.86
CA ASN A 243 18.19 -1.67 5.23
C ASN A 243 18.12 -2.00 3.73
N LEU A 244 17.25 -2.95 3.34
CA LEU A 244 17.04 -3.30 1.93
C LEU A 244 16.35 -2.17 1.18
N VAL A 245 15.38 -1.50 1.80
CA VAL A 245 14.74 -0.30 1.26
C VAL A 245 15.77 0.81 1.05
N GLN A 246 16.62 1.08 2.05
CA GLN A 246 17.70 2.05 1.91
C GLN A 246 18.63 1.69 0.76
N SER A 247 19.01 0.42 0.64
CA SER A 247 19.85 -0.04 -0.47
C SER A 247 19.22 0.20 -1.84
N VAL A 248 17.90 0.02 -2.00
CA VAL A 248 17.22 0.34 -3.28
C VAL A 248 17.22 1.85 -3.55
N LEU A 249 16.98 2.67 -2.52
CA LEU A 249 16.99 4.13 -2.62
C LEU A 249 18.38 4.68 -3.01
N ASP A 250 19.45 4.11 -2.46
CA ASP A 250 20.83 4.54 -2.73
C ASP A 250 21.22 4.34 -4.21
N HIS A 251 20.61 3.36 -4.90
CA HIS A 251 20.79 3.13 -6.34
C HIS A 251 19.77 3.89 -7.21
N GLY A 252 18.92 4.72 -6.60
CA GLY A 252 17.84 5.44 -7.28
C GLY A 252 18.32 6.44 -8.34
N ASN A 253 19.55 6.95 -8.22
CA ASN A 253 20.11 7.90 -9.21
C ASN A 253 20.24 7.29 -10.61
N ASP A 254 20.40 5.97 -10.72
CA ASP A 254 20.47 5.27 -12.01
C ASP A 254 19.13 5.31 -12.76
N ILE A 255 18.03 5.60 -12.06
CA ILE A 255 16.68 5.67 -12.66
C ILE A 255 16.46 6.98 -13.41
N ILE A 256 17.22 8.04 -13.08
CA ILE A 256 17.12 9.34 -13.75
C ILE A 256 17.48 9.21 -15.24
N SER A 257 18.52 8.44 -15.57
CA SER A 257 18.94 8.23 -16.96
C SER A 257 17.88 7.46 -17.75
N ILE A 258 17.26 6.44 -17.13
CA ILE A 258 16.12 5.71 -17.72
C ILE A 258 14.96 6.67 -17.98
N ALA A 259 14.61 7.52 -17.01
CA ALA A 259 13.50 8.46 -17.14
C ALA A 259 13.65 9.44 -18.31
N GLN A 260 14.88 9.84 -18.66
CA GLN A 260 15.17 10.77 -19.77
C GLN A 260 14.66 10.23 -21.11
N ASP A 261 14.77 8.92 -21.33
CA ASP A 261 14.40 8.26 -22.58
C ASP A 261 12.87 8.25 -22.81
N PHE A 262 12.07 8.45 -21.74
CA PHE A 262 10.62 8.33 -21.77
C PHE A 262 9.86 9.64 -21.48
N THR A 263 10.55 10.79 -21.57
CA THR A 263 9.94 12.11 -21.33
C THR A 263 8.89 12.49 -22.38
N ASN A 264 8.99 11.99 -23.61
CA ASN A 264 8.12 12.39 -24.73
C ASN A 264 7.09 11.33 -25.12
N VAL A 265 6.90 10.29 -24.31
CA VAL A 265 5.92 9.24 -24.59
C VAL A 265 4.55 9.56 -23.98
N ASP A 266 3.51 9.10 -24.66
CA ASP A 266 2.12 9.36 -24.28
C ASP A 266 1.50 8.22 -23.48
N ASN A 267 1.99 7.00 -23.68
CA ASN A 267 1.41 5.77 -23.13
C ASN A 267 2.47 4.91 -22.45
N PHE A 268 2.08 4.13 -21.45
CA PHE A 268 2.91 3.15 -20.76
C PHE A 268 2.09 1.91 -20.38
N LEU A 269 2.71 0.74 -20.44
CA LEU A 269 2.14 -0.50 -19.93
C LEU A 269 2.99 -1.05 -18.78
N TYR A 270 2.38 -1.38 -17.66
CA TYR A 270 3.03 -2.00 -16.51
C TYR A 270 2.51 -3.44 -16.36
N LEU A 271 3.42 -4.41 -16.30
CA LEU A 271 3.08 -5.83 -16.28
C LEU A 271 3.75 -6.53 -15.10
N GLY A 272 2.93 -7.24 -14.33
CA GLY A 272 3.39 -8.04 -13.20
C GLY A 272 2.57 -9.30 -13.01
N ARG A 273 3.05 -10.21 -12.16
CA ARG A 273 2.38 -11.49 -11.87
C ARG A 273 2.31 -11.74 -10.37
N GLY A 274 1.19 -12.32 -9.90
CA GLY A 274 0.98 -12.59 -8.48
C GLY A 274 1.08 -11.31 -7.66
N TYR A 275 1.89 -11.30 -6.61
CA TYR A 275 2.16 -10.11 -5.78
C TYR A 275 2.67 -8.89 -6.56
N GLN A 276 3.20 -9.09 -7.76
CA GLN A 276 3.70 -8.01 -8.60
C GLN A 276 2.64 -7.42 -9.54
N PHE A 277 1.47 -8.06 -9.71
CA PHE A 277 0.37 -7.45 -10.46
C PHE A 277 -0.17 -6.18 -9.77
N PRO A 278 -0.49 -6.19 -8.46
CA PRO A 278 -0.86 -4.97 -7.76
C PRO A 278 0.24 -3.89 -7.79
N VAL A 279 1.51 -4.30 -7.81
CA VAL A 279 2.65 -3.37 -7.95
C VAL A 279 2.68 -2.73 -9.34
N ALA A 280 2.34 -3.48 -10.39
CA ALA A 280 2.19 -2.93 -11.74
C ALA A 280 1.05 -1.89 -11.80
N LEU A 281 -0.09 -2.16 -11.15
CA LEU A 281 -1.18 -1.20 -11.02
C LEU A 281 -0.72 0.07 -10.28
N GLU A 282 0.04 -0.08 -9.19
CA GLU A 282 0.56 1.04 -8.41
C GLU A 282 1.55 1.89 -9.23
N GLY A 283 2.51 1.28 -9.92
CA GLY A 283 3.44 1.98 -10.79
C GLY A 283 2.75 2.78 -11.89
N ALA A 284 1.75 2.17 -12.54
CA ALA A 284 0.92 2.84 -13.53
C ALA A 284 0.12 4.01 -12.93
N LEU A 285 -0.45 3.84 -11.74
CA LEU A 285 -1.16 4.91 -11.06
C LEU A 285 -0.23 6.08 -10.71
N LYS A 286 0.96 5.82 -10.17
CA LYS A 286 1.95 6.87 -9.86
C LYS A 286 2.30 7.67 -11.10
N LEU A 287 2.66 6.99 -12.20
CA LEU A 287 3.03 7.69 -13.43
C LEU A 287 1.87 8.56 -13.95
N LYS A 288 0.64 8.03 -13.94
CA LYS A 288 -0.57 8.76 -14.36
C LYS A 288 -0.86 9.98 -13.50
N GLU A 289 -0.75 9.84 -12.18
CA GLU A 289 -1.08 10.90 -11.22
C GLU A 289 -0.18 12.13 -11.35
N ILE A 290 1.11 11.94 -11.64
CA ILE A 290 2.10 13.02 -11.55
C ILE A 290 2.70 13.45 -12.89
N SER A 291 2.71 12.60 -13.92
CA SER A 291 3.25 12.93 -15.25
C SER A 291 2.17 13.14 -16.32
N TYR A 292 0.91 12.78 -16.00
CA TYR A 292 -0.23 12.78 -16.91
C TYR A 292 -0.10 11.88 -18.15
N ILE A 293 0.90 11.00 -18.18
CA ILE A 293 1.03 9.93 -19.17
C ILE A 293 -0.08 8.89 -18.95
N HIS A 294 -0.65 8.38 -20.03
CA HIS A 294 -1.62 7.29 -19.95
C HIS A 294 -0.88 5.99 -19.63
N ALA A 295 -0.85 5.65 -18.35
CA ALA A 295 -0.29 4.39 -17.89
C ALA A 295 -1.38 3.39 -17.46
N GLU A 296 -1.24 2.12 -17.88
CA GLU A 296 -2.10 1.01 -17.47
C GLU A 296 -1.31 -0.14 -16.86
N GLY A 297 -1.83 -0.74 -15.79
CA GLY A 297 -1.27 -1.94 -15.18
C GLY A 297 -2.11 -3.17 -15.50
N TYR A 298 -1.48 -4.27 -15.92
CA TYR A 298 -2.15 -5.55 -16.20
C TYR A 298 -1.42 -6.74 -15.58
N PRO A 299 -2.14 -7.85 -15.31
CA PRO A 299 -1.48 -9.12 -15.10
C PRO A 299 -0.73 -9.50 -16.39
N ALA A 300 0.56 -9.82 -16.28
CA ALA A 300 1.40 -10.12 -17.45
C ALA A 300 0.80 -11.23 -18.35
N ALA A 301 0.14 -12.22 -17.74
CA ALA A 301 -0.51 -13.32 -18.47
C ALA A 301 -1.72 -12.88 -19.32
N GLU A 302 -2.39 -11.78 -18.96
CA GLU A 302 -3.57 -11.28 -19.68
C GLU A 302 -3.21 -10.44 -20.91
N MET A 303 -1.93 -10.13 -21.12
CA MET A 303 -1.45 -9.31 -22.23
C MET A 303 -1.97 -9.82 -23.59
N LYS A 304 -2.00 -11.14 -23.80
CA LYS A 304 -2.46 -11.74 -25.08
C LYS A 304 -3.96 -11.62 -25.33
N HIS A 305 -4.75 -11.29 -24.31
CA HIS A 305 -6.20 -11.27 -24.39
C HIS A 305 -6.76 -9.89 -24.77
N GLY A 306 -5.93 -9.05 -25.41
CA GLY A 306 -6.32 -7.73 -25.90
C GLY A 306 -5.18 -6.71 -25.84
N PRO A 307 -4.56 -6.46 -24.67
CA PRO A 307 -3.57 -5.40 -24.48
C PRO A 307 -2.35 -5.46 -25.41
N ILE A 308 -1.96 -6.66 -25.87
CA ILE A 308 -0.83 -6.85 -26.79
C ILE A 308 -1.00 -6.11 -28.13
N ALA A 309 -2.22 -5.75 -28.51
CA ALA A 309 -2.51 -4.99 -29.72
C ALA A 309 -2.02 -3.52 -29.64
N LEU A 310 -1.71 -3.03 -28.43
CA LEU A 310 -1.19 -1.68 -28.20
C LEU A 310 0.34 -1.60 -28.32
N ILE A 311 1.04 -2.74 -28.47
CA ILE A 311 2.50 -2.76 -28.48
C ILE A 311 3.03 -2.39 -29.86
N ASP A 312 3.83 -1.33 -29.90
CA ASP A 312 4.65 -0.90 -31.03
C ASP A 312 6.00 -0.33 -30.54
N GLU A 313 6.80 0.23 -31.45
CA GLU A 313 8.12 0.81 -31.15
C GLU A 313 8.08 2.05 -30.23
N ALA A 314 6.92 2.68 -30.08
CA ALA A 314 6.73 3.87 -29.25
C ALA A 314 6.14 3.57 -27.87
N MET A 315 5.78 2.31 -27.60
CA MET A 315 5.12 1.88 -26.36
C MET A 315 6.14 1.30 -25.36
N PRO A 316 6.46 2.03 -24.26
CA PRO A 316 7.25 1.49 -23.17
C PRO A 316 6.43 0.50 -22.35
N VAL A 317 7.07 -0.61 -22.02
CA VAL A 317 6.51 -1.68 -21.20
C VAL A 317 7.43 -1.97 -20.02
N VAL A 318 6.93 -1.70 -18.82
CA VAL A 318 7.61 -2.00 -17.57
C VAL A 318 7.21 -3.39 -17.09
N PHE A 319 8.17 -4.30 -16.98
CA PHE A 319 7.98 -5.63 -16.41
C PHE A 319 8.54 -5.71 -15.00
N ILE A 320 7.75 -6.25 -14.08
CA ILE A 320 8.22 -6.58 -12.72
C ILE A 320 8.41 -8.10 -12.66
N VAL A 321 9.67 -8.52 -12.63
CA VAL A 321 10.09 -9.92 -12.76
C VAL A 321 10.66 -10.43 -11.45
N THR A 322 10.08 -11.50 -10.92
CA THR A 322 10.59 -12.18 -9.72
C THR A 322 10.72 -13.68 -10.03
N GLU A 323 11.47 -14.43 -9.21
CA GLU A 323 11.61 -15.89 -9.34
C GLU A 323 10.28 -16.61 -9.60
N ARG A 324 9.23 -16.28 -8.84
CA ARG A 324 7.93 -16.95 -8.97
C ARG A 324 7.24 -16.52 -10.27
N GLY A 325 7.21 -17.42 -11.24
CA GLY A 325 6.60 -17.20 -12.56
C GLY A 325 7.54 -16.58 -13.59
N PHE A 326 8.85 -16.57 -13.31
CA PHE A 326 9.90 -16.07 -14.20
C PHE A 326 9.72 -16.52 -15.66
N ASP A 327 9.66 -17.82 -15.93
CA ASP A 327 9.55 -18.36 -17.30
C ASP A 327 8.34 -17.83 -18.06
N LYS A 328 7.23 -17.60 -17.34
CA LYS A 328 5.99 -17.11 -17.94
C LYS A 328 6.09 -15.63 -18.26
N VAL A 329 6.66 -14.83 -17.36
CA VAL A 329 6.87 -13.40 -17.60
C VAL A 329 7.93 -13.20 -18.70
N MET A 330 8.97 -14.05 -18.75
CA MET A 330 9.96 -14.04 -19.83
C MET A 330 9.33 -14.28 -21.21
N SER A 331 8.39 -15.23 -21.32
CA SER A 331 7.62 -15.40 -22.56
C SER A 331 6.87 -14.13 -22.95
N ASN A 332 6.29 -13.39 -22.00
CA ASN A 332 5.62 -12.13 -22.28
C ASN A 332 6.61 -11.03 -22.71
N ILE A 333 7.80 -10.97 -22.10
CA ILE A 333 8.87 -10.05 -22.50
C ILE A 333 9.28 -10.29 -23.95
N GLN A 334 9.51 -11.55 -24.34
CA GLN A 334 9.86 -11.93 -25.72
C GLN A 334 8.77 -11.51 -26.72
N GLU A 335 7.49 -11.62 -26.34
CA GLU A 335 6.36 -11.22 -27.18
C GLU A 335 6.26 -9.71 -27.39
N VAL A 336 6.57 -8.92 -26.37
CA VAL A 336 6.67 -7.45 -26.47
C VAL A 336 7.85 -7.07 -27.35
N ARG A 337 9.02 -7.69 -27.12
CA ARG A 337 10.22 -7.41 -27.92
C ARG A 337 10.02 -7.75 -29.40
N ALA A 338 9.35 -8.85 -29.70
CA ALA A 338 9.02 -9.26 -31.07
C ALA A 338 8.12 -8.27 -31.81
N ARG A 339 7.50 -7.30 -31.10
CA ARG A 339 6.66 -6.24 -31.65
C ARG A 339 7.29 -4.85 -31.58
N GLY A 340 8.56 -4.77 -31.18
CA GLY A 340 9.31 -3.52 -31.11
C GLY A 340 9.15 -2.75 -29.80
N GLY A 341 8.36 -3.23 -28.84
CA GLY A 341 8.15 -2.53 -27.56
C GLY A 341 9.44 -2.27 -26.80
N GLN A 342 9.54 -1.08 -26.21
CA GLN A 342 10.67 -0.67 -25.37
C GLN A 342 10.49 -1.26 -23.98
N ILE A 343 11.46 -2.01 -23.47
CA ILE A 343 11.30 -2.84 -22.27
C ILE A 343 12.17 -2.32 -21.12
N ILE A 344 11.51 -1.98 -20.03
CA ILE A 344 12.13 -1.66 -18.74
C ILE A 344 11.84 -2.81 -17.78
N ILE A 345 12.85 -3.39 -17.16
CA ILE A 345 12.69 -4.53 -16.25
C ILE A 345 13.09 -4.12 -14.83
N ILE A 346 12.21 -4.36 -13.86
CA ILE A 346 12.54 -4.39 -12.44
C ILE A 346 12.62 -5.85 -12.02
N THR A 347 13.76 -6.29 -11.49
CA THR A 347 13.99 -7.72 -11.24
C THR A 347 14.79 -8.06 -10.00
N THR A 348 14.49 -9.22 -9.41
CA THR A 348 15.35 -9.89 -8.41
C THR A 348 16.38 -10.82 -9.04
N GLU A 349 16.18 -11.17 -10.31
CA GLU A 349 16.91 -12.23 -11.00
C GLU A 349 17.99 -11.66 -11.93
N THR A 350 19.03 -12.45 -12.15
CA THR A 350 20.05 -12.18 -13.17
C THR A 350 20.01 -13.29 -14.20
N SER A 351 19.77 -12.93 -15.47
CA SER A 351 19.71 -13.87 -16.59
C SER A 351 20.17 -13.18 -17.87
N ASP A 352 20.92 -13.89 -18.70
CA ASP A 352 21.36 -13.41 -20.03
C ASP A 352 20.17 -13.10 -20.93
N GLU A 353 19.05 -13.83 -20.78
CA GLU A 353 17.82 -13.57 -21.53
C GLU A 353 17.21 -12.22 -21.15
N LEU A 354 17.17 -11.89 -19.84
CA LEU A 354 16.68 -10.59 -19.40
C LEU A 354 17.51 -9.47 -20.04
N GLN A 355 18.84 -9.59 -19.99
CA GLN A 355 19.75 -8.61 -20.59
C GLN A 355 19.59 -8.50 -22.11
N THR A 356 19.32 -9.62 -22.78
CA THR A 356 19.17 -9.65 -24.24
C THR A 356 17.89 -8.95 -24.70
N TYR A 357 16.79 -9.07 -23.95
CA TYR A 357 15.48 -8.58 -24.38
C TYR A 357 15.07 -7.23 -23.76
N SER A 358 15.78 -6.73 -22.75
CA SER A 358 15.51 -5.44 -22.11
C SER A 358 16.29 -4.29 -22.75
N ASP A 359 15.70 -3.09 -22.74
CA ASP A 359 16.45 -1.84 -22.97
C ASP A 359 17.02 -1.30 -21.66
N HIS A 360 16.31 -1.48 -20.54
CA HIS A 360 16.78 -1.11 -19.20
C HIS A 360 16.49 -2.20 -18.17
N ILE A 361 17.41 -2.39 -17.22
CA ILE A 361 17.23 -3.30 -16.08
C ILE A 361 17.56 -2.59 -14.78
N ILE A 362 16.64 -2.65 -13.83
CA ILE A 362 16.80 -2.21 -12.45
C ILE A 362 16.75 -3.45 -11.57
N LYS A 363 17.86 -3.73 -10.87
CA LYS A 363 17.93 -4.85 -9.92
C LYS A 363 17.50 -4.39 -8.53
N VAL A 364 16.68 -5.20 -7.87
CA VAL A 364 16.32 -5.03 -6.47
C VAL A 364 16.75 -6.25 -5.64
N PRO A 365 17.02 -6.09 -4.33
CA PRO A 365 17.35 -7.23 -3.47
C PRO A 365 16.23 -8.28 -3.44
N LYS A 366 16.64 -9.54 -3.33
CA LYS A 366 15.73 -10.67 -3.24
C LYS A 366 15.31 -10.93 -1.79
N VAL A 367 14.01 -10.98 -1.56
CA VAL A 367 13.38 -11.38 -0.29
C VAL A 367 12.25 -12.37 -0.57
N HIS A 368 11.59 -12.86 0.47
CA HIS A 368 10.37 -13.64 0.30
C HIS A 368 9.32 -12.89 -0.55
N HIS A 369 8.59 -13.62 -1.40
CA HIS A 369 7.74 -13.05 -2.45
C HIS A 369 6.63 -12.10 -1.97
N CYS A 370 6.11 -12.32 -0.76
CA CYS A 370 5.06 -11.46 -0.17
C CYS A 370 5.61 -10.13 0.41
N LEU A 371 6.93 -10.04 0.62
CA LEU A 371 7.64 -8.83 1.02
C LEU A 371 8.24 -8.10 -0.18
N GLN A 372 8.46 -8.82 -1.29
CA GLN A 372 9.13 -8.28 -2.47
C GLN A 372 8.47 -7.03 -3.04
N SER A 373 7.14 -6.91 -2.92
CA SER A 373 6.35 -5.76 -3.37
C SER A 373 6.75 -4.43 -2.71
N VAL A 374 7.32 -4.46 -1.49
CA VAL A 374 7.86 -3.25 -0.84
C VAL A 374 9.05 -2.72 -1.64
N LEU A 375 9.96 -3.61 -2.05
CA LEU A 375 11.19 -3.25 -2.74
C LEU A 375 10.95 -2.91 -4.22
N THR A 376 10.09 -3.65 -4.92
CA THR A 376 9.83 -3.44 -6.36
C THR A 376 9.01 -2.18 -6.65
N THR A 377 8.32 -1.63 -5.66
CA THR A 377 7.53 -0.38 -5.82
C THR A 377 8.41 0.87 -5.85
N ILE A 378 9.53 0.87 -5.12
CA ILE A 378 10.37 2.07 -4.97
C ILE A 378 10.94 2.54 -6.32
N PRO A 379 11.51 1.66 -7.17
CA PRO A 379 11.97 2.09 -8.49
C PRO A 379 10.86 2.65 -9.38
N LEU A 380 9.63 2.17 -9.24
CA LEU A 380 8.47 2.67 -10.00
C LEU A 380 8.09 4.08 -9.57
N GLN A 381 8.13 4.36 -8.26
CA GLN A 381 7.90 5.71 -7.72
C GLN A 381 8.96 6.69 -8.19
N LEU A 382 10.24 6.29 -8.16
CA LEU A 382 11.36 7.10 -8.64
C LEU A 382 11.25 7.35 -10.16
N LEU A 383 10.95 6.32 -10.95
CA LEU A 383 10.75 6.46 -12.39
C LEU A 383 9.63 7.46 -12.70
N ALA A 384 8.47 7.31 -12.05
CA ALA A 384 7.35 8.23 -12.21
C ALA A 384 7.73 9.66 -11.83
N TYR A 385 8.42 9.85 -10.70
CA TYR A 385 8.85 11.16 -10.24
C TYR A 385 9.81 11.82 -11.24
N HIS A 386 10.83 11.09 -11.69
CA HIS A 386 11.84 11.65 -12.60
C HIS A 386 11.25 11.99 -13.97
N ILE A 387 10.35 11.15 -14.52
CA ILE A 387 9.65 11.47 -15.76
C ILE A 387 8.82 12.75 -15.59
N ALA A 388 8.11 12.92 -14.46
CA ALA A 388 7.29 14.10 -14.21
C ALA A 388 8.10 15.39 -13.98
N VAL A 389 9.29 15.31 -13.38
CA VAL A 389 10.17 16.47 -13.20
C VAL A 389 10.87 16.88 -14.49
N LEU A 390 11.15 15.93 -15.38
CA LEU A 390 11.82 16.19 -16.66
C LEU A 390 10.86 16.68 -17.76
N LYS A 391 9.55 16.42 -17.63
CA LYS A 391 8.49 17.04 -18.44
C LYS A 391 8.25 18.49 -18.03
#